data_AF-A0A7L3XNP7-F1
#
_entry.id   AF-A0A7L3XNP7-F1
#
_cell.length_a   1.000
_cell.length_b   1.000
_cell.length_c   1.000
_cell.angle_alpha   90.00
_cell.angle_beta   90.00
_cell.angle_gamma   90.00
#
_symmetry.space_group_name_H-M   'P 1'
#
loop_
_entity.id
_entity.type
_entity.pdbx_description
1 polymer ?
#
loop_
_entity_poly.entity_id
_entity_poly.type
_entity_poly.pdbx_seq_one_letter_code
_entity_poly.pdbx_strand_id
1 'polypeptide(L)'
;GRLGGGGGAREAAAKGAFALGNLAEVGERVLGFLPAKALLRAAWPGGGPRGGAPPRRLAPVPRQRRRGRGPGRGPGPGRPRRRGVSVVCCSVCRLWRECARRILRARQRVAWVSALEPGPAESHALVRALARELEKVHVLPQTVLYVADAETFSGHEECHEQKKARKRNSKETAIALEKLLPKRCQVLGLVTPGIVVTPMGSSSNQPQEIEEGEAGFALLFPKIDGVKIHTFHFSKDLKNRVFDESKFAEAGLKNNPDLRVVLLFGYNSWKSGATRFLHQIVNPLNEKSIILAGGQVESFTSLTSENNNAQPGDACGVVGLAFSGPQIQSATVLLDQDVADERTAEAAMQRLKAANIPERNTIGFMFACVGRGYRHYKTKRNMEADAFRKFFPNVPLFGFFGHGEIGCDRIVTGNFVLRECNDIKDDLLHGYTTVMTLIHLGSAK
;
A
#
# COMPACT_ATOMS: atom_id res chain seq x y z
N GLY A 1 69.39 -22.03 -1.10
CA GLY A 1 68.01 -21.85 -1.60
C GLY A 1 67.01 -22.01 -0.46
N ARG A 2 66.24 -20.97 -0.16
CA ARG A 2 65.01 -21.04 0.66
C ARG A 2 63.97 -20.10 0.06
N LEU A 3 63.10 -20.64 -0.77
CA LEU A 3 61.82 -20.07 -1.16
C LEU A 3 60.84 -21.23 -1.29
N GLY A 4 59.66 -21.12 -0.67
CA GLY A 4 58.57 -22.08 -0.84
C GLY A 4 57.80 -22.38 0.44
N GLY A 5 56.86 -21.52 0.80
CA GLY A 5 56.01 -21.75 1.98
C GLY A 5 54.89 -20.72 2.15
N GLY A 6 54.16 -20.38 1.08
CA GLY A 6 53.07 -19.40 1.13
C GLY A 6 51.83 -19.71 0.29
N GLY A 7 51.84 -20.77 -0.53
CA GLY A 7 50.77 -21.03 -1.53
C GLY A 7 49.47 -21.59 -0.96
N GLY A 8 49.53 -22.51 0.01
CA GLY A 8 48.36 -23.29 0.44
C GLY A 8 47.26 -22.50 1.16
N ALA A 9 47.61 -21.43 1.88
CA ALA A 9 46.62 -20.59 2.58
C ALA A 9 45.85 -19.66 1.63
N ARG A 10 46.49 -19.17 0.57
CA ARG A 10 45.84 -18.37 -0.49
C ARG A 10 44.92 -19.22 -1.35
N GLU A 11 45.30 -20.44 -1.66
CA GLU A 11 44.49 -21.35 -2.47
C GLU A 11 43.25 -21.86 -1.73
N ALA A 12 43.36 -22.18 -0.43
CA ALA A 12 42.22 -22.53 0.41
C ALA A 12 41.24 -21.37 0.61
N ALA A 13 41.75 -20.14 0.75
CA ALA A 13 40.93 -18.93 0.81
C ALA A 13 40.19 -18.67 -0.51
N ALA A 14 40.85 -18.88 -1.65
CA ALA A 14 40.24 -18.76 -2.98
C ALA A 14 39.13 -19.80 -3.22
N LYS A 15 39.37 -21.07 -2.84
CA LYS A 15 38.36 -22.14 -2.92
C LYS A 15 37.17 -21.89 -1.98
N GLY A 16 37.43 -21.37 -0.77
CA GLY A 16 36.38 -20.96 0.17
C GLY A 16 35.54 -19.78 -0.33
N ALA A 17 36.16 -18.79 -0.97
CA ALA A 17 35.46 -17.65 -1.58
C ALA A 17 34.60 -18.09 -2.77
N PHE A 18 35.10 -18.99 -3.62
CA PHE A 18 34.35 -19.55 -4.74
C PHE A 18 33.13 -20.37 -4.28
N ALA A 19 33.29 -21.22 -3.26
CA ALA A 19 32.18 -21.98 -2.70
C ALA A 19 31.11 -21.07 -2.06
N LEU A 20 31.51 -20.02 -1.36
CA LEU A 20 30.59 -19.02 -0.79
C LEU A 20 29.87 -18.20 -1.88
N GLY A 21 30.53 -17.91 -3.00
CA GLY A 21 29.92 -17.28 -4.18
C GLY A 21 28.79 -18.12 -4.79
N ASN A 22 29.05 -19.41 -5.03
CA ASN A 22 28.05 -20.33 -5.56
C ASN A 22 26.89 -20.55 -4.57
N LEU A 23 27.18 -20.62 -3.27
CA LEU A 23 26.15 -20.68 -2.22
C LEU A 23 25.30 -19.40 -2.14
N ALA A 24 25.87 -18.23 -2.44
CA ALA A 24 25.12 -16.98 -2.54
C ALA A 24 24.14 -16.99 -3.71
N GLU A 25 24.58 -17.44 -4.90
CA GLU A 25 23.73 -17.51 -6.09
C GLU A 25 22.58 -18.51 -5.91
N VAL A 26 22.89 -19.71 -5.39
CA VAL A 26 21.86 -20.72 -5.06
C VAL A 26 20.93 -20.20 -3.96
N GLY A 27 21.48 -19.57 -2.93
CA GLY A 27 20.70 -18.94 -1.86
C GLY A 27 19.76 -17.85 -2.39
N GLU A 28 20.23 -16.99 -3.28
CA GLU A 28 19.43 -15.92 -3.86
C GLU A 28 18.30 -16.47 -4.76
N ARG A 29 18.56 -17.51 -5.55
CA ARG A 29 17.51 -18.20 -6.32
C ARG A 29 16.46 -18.84 -5.41
N VAL A 30 16.88 -19.58 -4.39
CA VAL A 30 15.96 -20.24 -3.45
C VAL A 30 15.13 -19.21 -2.67
N LEU A 31 15.78 -18.18 -2.12
CA LEU A 31 15.11 -17.09 -1.40
C LEU A 31 14.19 -16.29 -2.33
N GLY A 32 14.52 -16.20 -3.62
CA GLY A 32 13.73 -15.53 -4.65
C GLY A 32 12.29 -16.05 -4.76
N PHE A 33 12.06 -17.33 -4.49
CA PHE A 33 10.74 -17.95 -4.51
C PHE A 33 9.95 -17.77 -3.21
N LEU A 34 10.59 -17.38 -2.12
CA LEU A 34 9.95 -17.33 -0.80
C LEU A 34 9.03 -16.11 -0.65
N PRO A 35 7.84 -16.25 -0.05
CA PRO A 35 6.99 -15.13 0.33
C PRO A 35 7.71 -14.15 1.27
N ALA A 36 7.24 -12.89 1.32
CA ALA A 36 7.87 -11.85 2.14
C ALA A 36 7.94 -12.22 3.62
N LYS A 37 6.90 -12.87 4.15
CA LYS A 37 6.84 -13.35 5.55
C LYS A 37 7.96 -14.35 5.86
N ALA A 38 8.26 -15.25 4.94
CA ALA A 38 9.36 -16.20 5.07
C ALA A 38 10.73 -15.51 4.95
N LEU A 39 10.88 -14.57 4.00
CA LEU A 39 12.10 -13.78 3.87
C LEU A 39 12.39 -12.90 5.08
N LEU A 40 11.36 -12.35 5.73
CA LEU A 40 11.52 -11.57 6.96
C LEU A 40 12.07 -12.43 8.11
N ARG A 41 11.60 -13.68 8.24
CA ARG A 41 12.13 -14.63 9.24
C ARG A 41 13.60 -14.94 8.96
N ALA A 42 13.97 -15.11 7.70
CA ALA A 42 15.36 -15.35 7.29
C ALA A 42 16.27 -14.12 7.48
N ALA A 43 15.77 -12.92 7.13
CA ALA A 43 16.50 -11.66 7.27
C ALA A 43 16.63 -11.22 8.74
N TRP A 44 15.72 -11.65 9.61
CA TRP A 44 15.69 -11.25 11.02
C TRP A 44 15.26 -12.38 11.98
N PRO A 45 16.12 -13.40 12.19
CA PRO A 45 15.83 -14.48 13.12
C PRO A 45 15.91 -13.93 14.55
N GLY A 46 14.77 -13.69 15.21
CA GLY A 46 14.71 -13.19 16.60
C GLY A 46 13.79 -12.00 16.89
N GLY A 47 12.97 -11.56 15.93
CA GLY A 47 12.01 -10.45 16.12
C GLY A 47 12.61 -9.11 15.70
N GLY A 48 11.85 -8.37 14.88
CA GLY A 48 12.23 -7.29 13.95
C GLY A 48 13.16 -6.16 14.43
N PRO A 49 13.31 -5.06 13.65
CA PRO A 49 14.34 -4.05 13.88
C PRO A 49 14.14 -3.30 15.19
N ARG A 50 14.76 -3.81 16.26
CA ARG A 50 14.97 -3.12 17.53
C ARG A 50 15.88 -1.92 17.27
N GLY A 51 15.31 -0.71 17.34
CA GLY A 51 16.07 0.48 17.65
C GLY A 51 16.33 0.51 19.16
N GLY A 52 17.52 0.96 19.55
CA GLY A 52 17.85 1.27 20.95
C GLY A 52 18.94 0.38 21.56
N ALA A 53 20.16 0.92 21.56
CA ALA A 53 21.34 0.58 22.36
C ALA A 53 22.01 -0.81 22.18
N PRO A 54 23.37 -0.86 22.12
CA PRO A 54 24.10 -2.12 22.14
C PRO A 54 23.98 -2.78 23.53
N PRO A 55 24.04 -4.11 23.63
CA PRO A 55 24.06 -4.77 24.93
C PRO A 55 25.31 -4.32 25.70
N ARG A 56 25.08 -3.76 26.89
CA ARG A 56 26.12 -3.43 27.86
C ARG A 56 27.04 -4.64 28.02
N ARG A 57 28.34 -4.44 27.80
CA ARG A 57 29.38 -5.39 28.19
C ARG A 57 29.19 -5.70 29.67
N LEU A 58 29.03 -6.97 30.00
CA LEU A 58 29.12 -7.46 31.37
C LEU A 58 30.45 -6.97 31.96
N ALA A 59 30.36 -6.25 33.07
CA ALA A 59 31.50 -5.79 33.85
C ALA A 59 32.32 -6.99 34.36
N PRO A 60 33.66 -6.91 34.42
CA PRO A 60 34.45 -7.93 35.08
C PRO A 60 34.34 -7.78 36.60
N VAL A 61 33.90 -8.84 37.27
CA VAL A 61 33.96 -9.01 38.73
C VAL A 61 35.45 -9.05 39.16
N PRO A 62 35.83 -8.46 40.31
CA PRO A 62 37.22 -8.15 40.61
C PRO A 62 38.06 -9.37 41.01
N ARG A 63 39.36 -9.27 40.70
CA ARG A 63 40.43 -10.16 41.12
C ARG A 63 40.47 -10.32 42.65
N GLN A 64 40.27 -11.53 43.16
CA GLN A 64 40.84 -11.93 44.44
C GLN A 64 42.19 -12.62 44.22
N ARG A 65 43.24 -11.99 44.78
CA ARG A 65 44.52 -12.64 45.07
C ARG A 65 44.30 -13.71 46.14
N ARG A 66 44.81 -14.93 45.93
CA ARG A 66 45.50 -15.68 46.99
C ARG A 66 46.45 -16.73 46.41
N ARG A 67 47.58 -16.85 47.12
CA ARG A 67 48.80 -17.60 46.80
C ARG A 67 48.60 -19.11 47.00
N GLY A 68 49.38 -19.91 46.27
CA GLY A 68 49.65 -21.31 46.59
C GLY A 68 50.57 -21.94 45.55
N ARG A 69 51.83 -22.24 45.93
CA ARG A 69 52.85 -22.95 45.13
C ARG A 69 52.59 -24.47 45.16
N GLY A 70 52.91 -25.17 44.07
CA GLY A 70 53.09 -26.63 44.02
C GLY A 70 53.29 -27.13 42.58
N PRO A 71 54.33 -27.94 42.24
CA PRO A 71 54.80 -28.13 40.87
C PRO A 71 54.32 -29.43 40.19
N GLY A 72 54.30 -29.41 38.84
CA GLY A 72 54.53 -30.59 38.00
C GLY A 72 53.31 -31.31 37.41
N ARG A 73 53.13 -31.19 36.08
CA ARG A 73 52.93 -32.29 35.11
C ARG A 73 52.68 -31.71 33.70
N GLY A 74 53.32 -32.33 32.69
CA GLY A 74 53.52 -31.79 31.34
C GLY A 74 52.28 -31.72 30.42
N PRO A 75 52.46 -31.20 29.19
CA PRO A 75 51.36 -30.93 28.27
C PRO A 75 50.99 -32.18 27.45
N GLY A 76 49.73 -32.62 27.58
CA GLY A 76 49.09 -33.57 26.65
C GLY A 76 48.61 -32.86 25.37
N PRO A 77 48.48 -33.58 24.24
CA PRO A 77 48.29 -32.99 22.92
C PRO A 77 46.86 -32.47 22.69
N GLY A 78 46.77 -31.51 21.78
CA GLY A 78 45.66 -30.58 21.61
C GLY A 78 44.35 -31.18 21.12
N ARG A 79 43.25 -30.66 21.69
CA ARG A 79 41.93 -30.69 21.05
C ARG A 79 41.93 -29.80 19.80
N PRO A 80 41.42 -30.25 18.65
CA PRO A 80 41.36 -29.43 17.45
C PRO A 80 40.36 -28.27 17.64
N ARG A 81 40.78 -27.11 17.15
CA ARG A 81 40.10 -25.82 17.24
C ARG A 81 38.65 -25.89 16.72
N ARG A 82 37.66 -25.79 17.62
CA ARG A 82 36.24 -25.44 17.30
C ARG A 82 36.06 -23.99 16.78
N ARG A 83 37.09 -23.37 16.18
CA ARG A 83 37.03 -21.99 15.68
C ARG A 83 36.64 -21.89 14.19
N GLY A 84 36.78 -22.97 13.41
CA GLY A 84 36.45 -22.95 11.97
C GLY A 84 34.96 -22.98 11.66
N VAL A 85 34.21 -23.89 12.29
CA VAL A 85 32.78 -24.12 12.01
C VAL A 85 31.91 -22.91 12.40
N SER A 86 32.20 -22.28 13.54
CA SER A 86 31.44 -21.12 14.03
C SER A 86 31.58 -19.90 13.10
N VAL A 87 32.76 -19.68 12.51
CA VAL A 87 32.99 -18.55 11.59
C VAL A 87 32.28 -18.79 10.26
N VAL A 88 32.33 -20.01 9.71
CA VAL A 88 31.65 -20.35 8.45
C VAL A 88 30.13 -20.24 8.60
N CYS A 89 29.54 -20.80 9.67
CA CYS A 89 28.12 -20.66 9.93
C CYS A 89 27.71 -19.18 10.11
N CYS A 90 28.52 -18.37 10.81
CA CYS A 90 28.23 -16.94 10.97
C CYS A 90 28.26 -16.18 9.63
N SER A 91 29.21 -16.49 8.74
CA SER A 91 29.30 -15.89 7.40
C SER A 91 28.14 -16.30 6.49
N VAL A 92 27.73 -17.57 6.50
CA VAL A 92 26.55 -18.05 5.75
C VAL A 92 25.27 -17.37 6.25
N CYS A 93 25.08 -17.24 7.57
CA CYS A 93 23.94 -16.52 8.13
C CYS A 93 23.91 -15.03 7.76
N ARG A 94 25.07 -14.38 7.64
CA ARG A 94 25.16 -12.98 7.17
C ARG A 94 24.84 -12.87 5.69
N LEU A 95 25.39 -13.77 4.87
CA LEU A 95 25.16 -13.81 3.43
C LEU A 95 23.67 -14.02 3.11
N TRP A 96 23.03 -15.00 3.74
CA TRP A 96 21.60 -15.29 3.57
C TRP A 96 20.72 -14.11 3.99
N ARG A 97 21.09 -13.44 5.09
CA ARG A 97 20.42 -12.22 5.55
C ARG A 97 20.55 -11.08 4.53
N GLU A 98 21.72 -10.90 3.93
CA GLU A 98 21.95 -9.89 2.91
C GLU A 98 21.21 -10.21 1.60
N CYS A 99 21.25 -11.46 1.14
CA CYS A 99 20.47 -11.93 -0.02
C CYS A 99 18.97 -11.71 0.21
N ALA A 100 18.43 -12.12 1.36
CA ALA A 100 17.02 -11.89 1.70
C ALA A 100 16.64 -10.39 1.68
N ARG A 101 17.53 -9.52 2.19
CA ARG A 101 17.32 -8.06 2.13
C ARG A 101 17.39 -7.51 0.71
N ARG A 102 18.29 -8.01 -0.14
CA ARG A 102 18.38 -7.61 -1.56
C ARG A 102 17.12 -7.99 -2.31
N ILE A 103 16.66 -9.24 -2.14
CA ILE A 103 15.41 -9.71 -2.76
C ILE A 103 14.22 -8.88 -2.29
N LEU A 104 14.09 -8.59 -0.99
CA LEU A 104 13.02 -7.73 -0.47
C LEU A 104 13.08 -6.30 -1.04
N ARG A 105 14.28 -5.77 -1.33
CA ARG A 105 14.45 -4.44 -1.96
C ARG A 105 14.14 -4.45 -3.45
N ALA A 106 14.41 -5.56 -4.14
CA ALA A 106 14.09 -5.74 -5.55
C ALA A 106 12.57 -5.90 -5.80
N ARG A 107 11.82 -6.33 -4.79
CA ARG A 107 10.36 -6.50 -4.87
C ARG A 107 9.61 -5.18 -4.66
N GLN A 108 9.61 -4.36 -5.71
CA GLN A 108 8.98 -3.02 -5.72
C GLN A 108 7.63 -2.98 -6.45
N ARG A 109 7.08 -4.14 -6.83
CA ARG A 109 5.76 -4.19 -7.49
C ARG A 109 4.65 -4.14 -6.46
N VAL A 110 3.62 -3.35 -6.74
CA VAL A 110 2.40 -3.34 -5.93
C VAL A 110 1.71 -4.70 -6.07
N ALA A 111 1.25 -5.23 -4.94
CA ALA A 111 0.42 -6.42 -4.85
C ALA A 111 -0.95 -6.03 -4.31
N TRP A 112 -1.95 -6.88 -4.52
CA TRP A 112 -3.27 -6.66 -3.93
C TRP A 112 -3.92 -7.97 -3.52
N VAL A 113 -4.87 -7.84 -2.60
CA VAL A 113 -5.79 -8.90 -2.21
C VAL A 113 -7.20 -8.39 -2.49
N SER A 114 -8.05 -9.23 -3.06
CA SER A 114 -9.48 -8.93 -3.25
C SER A 114 -10.37 -10.00 -2.62
N ALA A 115 -11.58 -9.60 -2.28
CA ALA A 115 -12.65 -10.48 -1.83
C ALA A 115 -13.92 -10.07 -2.59
N LEU A 116 -14.56 -11.03 -3.26
CA LEU A 116 -15.73 -10.82 -4.12
C LEU A 116 -16.90 -11.74 -3.76
N GLU A 117 -16.68 -12.63 -2.79
CA GLU A 117 -17.66 -13.61 -2.37
C GLU A 117 -17.93 -13.47 -0.87
N PRO A 118 -19.20 -13.51 -0.45
CA PRO A 118 -19.56 -13.46 0.95
C PRO A 118 -18.93 -14.64 1.69
N GLY A 119 -18.33 -14.35 2.85
CA GLY A 119 -17.79 -15.38 3.72
C GLY A 119 -18.87 -16.04 4.59
N PRO A 120 -18.61 -17.20 5.20
CA PRO A 120 -19.36 -17.68 6.36
C PRO A 120 -19.50 -16.57 7.42
N ALA A 121 -20.62 -16.59 8.14
CA ALA A 121 -21.08 -15.51 9.01
C ALA A 121 -20.11 -15.06 10.12
N GLU A 122 -19.03 -15.79 10.37
CA GLU A 122 -18.09 -15.59 11.48
C GLU A 122 -16.97 -14.58 11.20
N SER A 123 -16.67 -14.24 9.92
CA SER A 123 -15.61 -13.27 9.59
C SER A 123 -15.78 -12.62 8.22
N HIS A 124 -15.46 -11.32 8.12
CA HIS A 124 -15.52 -10.56 6.88
C HIS A 124 -14.60 -11.19 5.81
N ALA A 125 -15.12 -11.32 4.59
CA ALA A 125 -14.46 -11.91 3.43
C ALA A 125 -13.07 -11.30 3.18
N LEU A 126 -12.90 -9.98 3.29
CA LEU A 126 -11.61 -9.31 3.09
C LEU A 126 -10.60 -9.68 4.19
N VAL A 127 -11.02 -9.76 5.46
CA VAL A 127 -10.14 -10.18 6.57
C VAL A 127 -9.60 -11.59 6.32
N ARG A 128 -10.48 -12.50 5.90
CA ARG A 128 -10.12 -13.88 5.58
C ARG A 128 -9.20 -13.97 4.37
N ALA A 129 -9.55 -13.28 3.29
CA ALA A 129 -8.75 -13.24 2.08
C ALA A 129 -7.36 -12.70 2.39
N LEU A 130 -7.27 -11.60 3.14
CA LEU A 130 -6.01 -11.01 3.54
C LEU A 130 -5.19 -11.95 4.43
N ALA A 131 -5.80 -12.62 5.41
CA ALA A 131 -5.12 -13.57 6.27
C ALA A 131 -4.52 -14.75 5.49
N ARG A 132 -5.24 -15.26 4.49
CA ARG A 132 -4.79 -16.36 3.63
C ARG A 132 -3.71 -15.92 2.64
N GLU A 133 -3.89 -14.77 2.01
CA GLU A 133 -3.05 -14.34 0.89
C GLU A 133 -1.76 -13.65 1.34
N LEU A 134 -1.74 -12.97 2.50
CA LEU A 134 -0.50 -12.40 3.04
C LEU A 134 0.59 -13.44 3.31
N GLU A 135 0.22 -14.72 3.43
CA GLU A 135 1.20 -15.81 3.54
C GLU A 135 1.93 -16.08 2.22
N LYS A 136 1.30 -15.75 1.10
CA LYS A 136 1.78 -16.01 -0.26
C LYS A 136 2.38 -14.77 -0.92
N VAL A 137 2.03 -13.58 -0.46
CA VAL A 137 2.52 -12.31 -1.02
C VAL A 137 4.05 -12.21 -0.90
N HIS A 138 4.70 -11.93 -2.03
CA HIS A 138 6.15 -11.75 -2.12
C HIS A 138 6.60 -10.33 -1.71
N VAL A 139 5.68 -9.41 -1.53
CA VAL A 139 5.94 -7.99 -1.28
C VAL A 139 5.88 -7.67 0.23
N LEU A 140 6.76 -6.80 0.72
CA LEU A 140 6.67 -6.27 2.08
C LEU A 140 5.99 -4.89 2.06
N PRO A 141 4.71 -4.77 2.46
CA PRO A 141 4.02 -3.50 2.41
C PRO A 141 4.61 -2.48 3.39
N GLN A 142 4.79 -1.25 2.91
CA GLN A 142 5.06 -0.05 3.71
C GLN A 142 3.81 0.81 3.88
N THR A 143 2.95 0.82 2.87
CA THR A 143 1.66 1.50 2.90
C THR A 143 0.58 0.55 2.39
N VAL A 144 -0.58 0.56 3.04
CA VAL A 144 -1.74 -0.22 2.63
C VAL A 144 -2.94 0.71 2.50
N LEU A 145 -3.62 0.62 1.36
CA LEU A 145 -4.95 1.17 1.16
C LEU A 145 -5.91 -0.02 1.08
N TYR A 146 -6.87 -0.11 1.99
CA TYR A 146 -7.96 -1.07 1.85
C TYR A 146 -9.30 -0.35 1.75
N VAL A 147 -10.20 -0.92 0.95
CA VAL A 147 -11.56 -0.43 0.75
C VAL A 147 -12.48 -1.64 0.86
N ALA A 148 -13.55 -1.51 1.63
CA ALA A 148 -14.56 -2.53 1.82
C ALA A 148 -15.95 -1.89 1.67
N ASP A 149 -16.91 -2.67 1.17
CA ASP A 149 -18.27 -2.17 1.00
C ASP A 149 -18.99 -2.00 2.35
N ALA A 150 -20.06 -1.20 2.34
CA ALA A 150 -20.89 -0.88 3.49
C ALA A 150 -21.88 -2.00 3.86
N GLU A 151 -22.38 -2.75 2.87
CA GLU A 151 -23.35 -3.84 3.07
C GLU A 151 -22.75 -5.04 3.79
N THR A 152 -21.43 -5.20 3.73
CA THR A 152 -20.65 -6.12 4.58
C THR A 152 -20.82 -5.85 6.08
N PHE A 153 -21.30 -4.66 6.45
CA PHE A 153 -21.58 -4.27 7.83
C PHE A 153 -23.07 -4.38 8.22
N SER A 154 -23.96 -4.62 7.26
CA SER A 154 -25.41 -4.81 7.46
C SER A 154 -25.89 -6.14 6.87
N GLY A 155 -25.46 -7.26 7.47
CA GLY A 155 -26.01 -8.57 7.13
C GLY A 155 -27.54 -8.56 7.22
N HIS A 156 -28.22 -8.88 6.12
CA HIS A 156 -29.63 -9.22 6.11
C HIS A 156 -29.74 -10.74 6.21
N GLU A 157 -30.06 -11.24 7.40
CA GLU A 157 -30.65 -12.59 7.52
C GLU A 157 -32.16 -12.42 7.65
N GLU A 158 -32.90 -13.05 6.74
CA GLU A 158 -34.34 -13.23 6.90
C GLU A 158 -34.59 -14.42 7.82
N CYS A 159 -35.03 -14.13 9.04
CA CYS A 159 -35.83 -15.08 9.82
C CYS A 159 -37.09 -14.38 10.29
N HIS A 160 -38.20 -15.10 10.17
CA HIS A 160 -39.51 -14.65 10.59
C HIS A 160 -39.46 -14.22 12.07
N GLU A 161 -39.97 -13.01 12.30
CA GLU A 161 -40.27 -12.38 13.59
C GLU A 161 -39.07 -11.75 14.34
N GLN A 162 -39.11 -10.40 14.42
CA GLN A 162 -38.34 -9.49 15.28
C GLN A 162 -36.90 -9.14 14.83
N LYS A 163 -36.80 -8.22 13.86
CA LYS A 163 -35.55 -7.65 13.31
C LYS A 163 -34.78 -6.77 14.33
N LYS A 164 -33.70 -7.31 14.91
CA LYS A 164 -32.54 -6.52 15.34
C LYS A 164 -31.36 -6.87 14.45
N ALA A 165 -31.03 -5.99 13.50
CA ALA A 165 -29.83 -6.09 12.69
C ALA A 165 -28.59 -6.08 13.61
N ARG A 166 -27.84 -7.18 13.67
CA ARG A 166 -26.56 -7.20 14.39
C ARG A 166 -25.52 -6.48 13.53
N LYS A 167 -25.48 -5.15 13.66
CA LYS A 167 -24.47 -4.27 13.06
C LYS A 167 -23.07 -4.80 13.39
N ARG A 168 -22.34 -5.30 12.40
CA ARG A 168 -20.93 -5.67 12.60
C ARG A 168 -20.15 -4.39 12.89
N ASN A 169 -19.33 -4.41 13.94
CA ASN A 169 -18.58 -3.23 14.37
C ASN A 169 -17.43 -2.97 13.38
N SER A 170 -17.53 -1.92 12.56
CA SER A 170 -16.51 -1.55 11.57
C SER A 170 -15.10 -1.41 12.17
N LYS A 171 -15.03 -1.04 13.45
CA LYS A 171 -13.77 -0.97 14.20
C LYS A 171 -13.14 -2.32 14.47
N GLU A 172 -13.93 -3.36 14.75
CA GLU A 172 -13.41 -4.71 15.01
C GLU A 172 -12.79 -5.33 13.76
N THR A 173 -13.45 -5.16 12.61
CA THR A 173 -12.91 -5.55 11.31
C THR A 173 -11.60 -4.82 11.00
N ALA A 174 -11.57 -3.50 11.19
CA ALA A 174 -10.37 -2.69 10.96
C ALA A 174 -9.20 -3.16 11.83
N ILE A 175 -9.45 -3.36 13.13
CA ILE A 175 -8.46 -3.91 14.08
C ILE A 175 -7.99 -5.29 13.64
N ALA A 176 -8.89 -6.15 13.15
CA ALA A 176 -8.52 -7.48 12.64
C ALA A 176 -7.63 -7.39 11.39
N LEU A 177 -7.93 -6.49 10.44
CA LEU A 177 -7.11 -6.25 9.25
C LEU A 177 -5.73 -5.70 9.63
N GLU A 178 -5.68 -4.67 10.47
CA GLU A 178 -4.43 -4.03 10.90
C GLU A 178 -3.51 -5.01 11.65
N LYS A 179 -4.07 -5.92 12.45
CA LYS A 179 -3.30 -6.97 13.16
C LYS A 179 -2.59 -7.93 12.20
N LEU A 180 -3.07 -8.08 10.97
CA LEU A 180 -2.43 -8.93 9.96
C LEU A 180 -1.24 -8.22 9.28
N LEU A 181 -1.20 -6.89 9.33
CA LEU A 181 -0.21 -6.07 8.64
C LEU A 181 1.05 -5.84 9.49
N PRO A 182 2.20 -5.52 8.86
CA PRO A 182 3.42 -5.17 9.60
C PRO A 182 3.21 -3.95 10.51
N LYS A 183 3.72 -3.99 11.76
CA LYS A 183 3.56 -2.90 12.76
C LYS A 183 4.01 -1.49 12.33
N ARG A 184 4.82 -1.36 11.29
CA ARG A 184 5.33 -0.07 10.77
C ARG A 184 4.67 0.34 9.44
N CYS A 185 3.65 -0.40 9.02
CA CYS A 185 2.91 -0.11 7.82
C CYS A 185 2.00 1.10 8.08
N GLN A 186 2.00 2.08 7.18
CA GLN A 186 0.97 3.12 7.13
C GLN A 186 -0.30 2.48 6.57
N VAL A 187 -1.42 2.56 7.28
CA VAL A 187 -2.67 1.90 6.85
C VAL A 187 -3.79 2.93 6.76
N LEU A 188 -4.40 3.02 5.57
CA LEU A 188 -5.62 3.79 5.31
C LEU A 188 -6.74 2.82 4.93
N GLY A 189 -7.82 2.85 5.70
CA GLY A 189 -9.00 2.03 5.50
C GLY A 189 -10.23 2.86 5.17
N LEU A 190 -10.95 2.51 4.11
CA LEU A 190 -12.16 3.20 3.66
C LEU A 190 -13.36 2.25 3.65
N VAL A 191 -14.54 2.78 3.94
CA VAL A 191 -15.84 2.10 3.80
C VAL A 191 -16.67 2.86 2.79
N THR A 192 -17.19 2.15 1.79
CA THR A 192 -17.86 2.74 0.63
C THR A 192 -19.12 1.96 0.26
N PRO A 193 -20.13 2.57 -0.39
CA PRO A 193 -21.35 1.85 -0.79
C PRO A 193 -21.10 0.66 -1.72
N GLY A 194 -20.20 0.79 -2.69
CA GLY A 194 -19.83 -0.28 -3.62
C GLY A 194 -18.34 -0.28 -3.94
N ILE A 195 -17.87 -1.33 -4.62
CA ILE A 195 -16.46 -1.61 -4.87
C ILE A 195 -16.21 -1.80 -6.36
N VAL A 196 -15.12 -1.21 -6.86
CA VAL A 196 -14.53 -1.55 -8.16
C VAL A 196 -13.22 -2.26 -7.90
N VAL A 197 -13.02 -3.44 -8.48
CA VAL A 197 -11.87 -4.27 -8.13
C VAL A 197 -11.45 -5.22 -9.24
N THR A 198 -10.15 -5.32 -9.44
CA THR A 198 -9.55 -6.39 -10.25
C THR A 198 -9.30 -7.63 -9.38
N PRO A 199 -9.90 -8.80 -9.71
CA PRO A 199 -9.66 -10.04 -8.99
C PRO A 199 -8.17 -10.37 -8.89
N MET A 200 -7.72 -10.86 -7.73
CA MET A 200 -6.32 -11.27 -7.52
C MET A 200 -5.88 -12.35 -8.51
N GLY A 201 -4.57 -12.48 -8.71
CA GLY A 201 -3.95 -13.49 -9.57
C GLY A 201 -3.24 -12.89 -10.77
N SER A 202 -3.96 -12.12 -11.61
CA SER A 202 -3.38 -11.43 -12.76
C SER A 202 -3.88 -9.99 -12.86
N SER A 203 -3.00 -9.07 -13.26
CA SER A 203 -3.39 -7.69 -13.58
C SER A 203 -4.32 -7.60 -14.80
N SER A 204 -4.37 -8.67 -15.59
CA SER A 204 -5.26 -8.79 -16.76
C SER A 204 -6.60 -9.47 -16.43
N ASN A 205 -6.90 -9.80 -15.17
CA ASN A 205 -8.22 -10.34 -14.78
C ASN A 205 -9.31 -9.28 -14.94
N GLN A 206 -10.49 -9.62 -15.46
CA GLN A 206 -11.56 -8.64 -15.70
C GLN A 206 -11.92 -7.87 -14.42
N PRO A 207 -11.88 -6.52 -14.41
CA PRO A 207 -12.34 -5.76 -13.26
C PRO A 207 -13.85 -5.91 -13.09
N GLN A 208 -14.32 -5.81 -11.85
CA GLN A 208 -15.73 -5.96 -11.50
C GLN A 208 -16.22 -4.74 -10.72
N GLU A 209 -17.33 -4.19 -11.17
CA GLU A 209 -18.18 -3.21 -10.48
C GLU A 209 -19.19 -3.97 -9.61
N ILE A 210 -19.01 -3.92 -8.29
CA ILE A 210 -19.86 -4.54 -7.29
C ILE A 210 -20.60 -3.42 -6.56
N GLU A 211 -21.82 -3.15 -7.02
CA GLU A 211 -22.70 -2.11 -6.47
C GLU A 211 -23.48 -2.59 -5.22
N GLU A 212 -23.72 -3.89 -5.11
CA GLU A 212 -24.44 -4.54 -4.00
C GLU A 212 -23.70 -5.83 -3.59
N GLY A 213 -23.68 -6.14 -2.29
CA GLY A 213 -23.05 -7.35 -1.72
C GLY A 213 -21.63 -7.18 -1.16
N GLU A 214 -21.14 -8.23 -0.47
CA GLU A 214 -19.85 -8.22 0.24
C GLU A 214 -18.65 -8.29 -0.71
N ALA A 215 -17.87 -7.21 -0.76
CA ALA A 215 -16.66 -7.08 -1.53
C ALA A 215 -15.63 -6.15 -0.88
N GLY A 216 -14.38 -6.30 -1.29
CA GLY A 216 -13.34 -5.37 -0.88
C GLY A 216 -11.97 -5.73 -1.45
N PHE A 217 -11.04 -4.82 -1.27
CA PHE A 217 -9.65 -5.05 -1.66
C PHE A 217 -8.67 -4.36 -0.72
N ALA A 218 -7.43 -4.83 -0.74
CA ALA A 218 -6.29 -4.21 -0.08
C ALA A 218 -5.13 -4.08 -1.07
N LEU A 219 -4.73 -2.86 -1.39
CA LEU A 219 -3.53 -2.53 -2.14
C LEU A 219 -2.33 -2.48 -1.20
N LEU A 220 -1.31 -3.29 -1.51
CA LEU A 220 -0.09 -3.46 -0.73
C LEU A 220 1.07 -2.77 -1.46
N PHE A 221 1.39 -1.54 -1.04
CA PHE A 221 2.48 -0.77 -1.62
C PHE A 221 3.80 -1.09 -0.89
N PRO A 222 4.80 -1.68 -1.57
CA PRO A 222 6.14 -1.81 -0.99
C PRO A 222 6.87 -0.47 -0.94
N LYS A 223 8.10 -0.53 -0.44
CA LYS A 223 9.08 0.51 -0.77
C LYS A 223 9.36 0.48 -2.27
N ILE A 224 9.06 1.57 -2.96
CA ILE A 224 9.37 1.78 -4.38
C ILE A 224 10.45 2.85 -4.45
N ASP A 225 11.56 2.58 -5.12
CA ASP A 225 12.63 3.56 -5.20
C ASP A 225 12.18 4.79 -5.99
N GLY A 226 12.45 5.98 -5.44
CA GLY A 226 12.03 7.25 -6.05
C GLY A 226 10.56 7.62 -5.83
N VAL A 227 9.77 6.80 -5.15
CA VAL A 227 8.36 7.09 -4.81
C VAL A 227 8.16 7.12 -3.30
N LYS A 228 7.56 8.20 -2.81
CA LYS A 228 7.10 8.37 -1.43
C LYS A 228 5.58 8.38 -1.41
N ILE A 229 4.99 7.50 -0.62
CA ILE A 229 3.55 7.44 -0.36
C ILE A 229 3.32 7.81 1.10
N HIS A 230 2.49 8.82 1.33
CA HIS A 230 2.19 9.32 2.68
C HIS A 230 0.68 9.42 2.91
N THR A 231 0.21 8.91 4.03
CA THR A 231 -1.19 9.06 4.48
C THR A 231 -1.36 10.37 5.24
N PHE A 232 -2.49 11.06 5.05
CA PHE A 232 -2.83 12.24 5.83
C PHE A 232 -4.30 12.24 6.27
N HIS A 233 -4.59 13.02 7.30
CA HIS A 233 -5.94 13.21 7.84
C HIS A 233 -6.15 14.64 8.32
N PHE A 234 -7.20 15.25 7.79
CA PHE A 234 -7.67 16.58 8.15
C PHE A 234 -9.09 16.49 8.67
N SER A 235 -9.25 16.59 9.99
CA SER A 235 -10.57 16.74 10.61
C SER A 235 -10.96 18.21 10.67
N LYS A 236 -12.22 18.50 10.36
CA LYS A 236 -12.80 19.82 10.56
C LYS A 236 -12.90 20.11 12.06
N ASP A 237 -12.20 21.15 12.50
CA ASP A 237 -12.34 21.69 13.84
C ASP A 237 -13.64 22.52 13.91
N LEU A 238 -14.47 22.27 14.93
CA LEU A 238 -15.70 23.03 15.16
C LEU A 238 -15.41 24.46 15.64
N LYS A 239 -14.23 24.70 16.23
CA LYS A 239 -13.84 25.98 16.81
C LYS A 239 -13.15 26.91 15.80
N ASN A 240 -12.41 26.35 14.85
CA ASN A 240 -11.66 27.11 13.86
C ASN A 240 -12.33 27.07 12.48
N ARG A 241 -12.72 28.25 11.97
CA ARG A 241 -13.34 28.40 10.64
C ARG A 241 -12.34 28.38 9.49
N VAL A 242 -11.05 28.51 9.79
CA VAL A 242 -9.95 28.57 8.82
C VAL A 242 -9.11 27.32 8.98
N PHE A 243 -8.83 26.65 7.86
CA PHE A 243 -7.95 25.50 7.82
C PHE A 243 -6.50 25.94 8.05
N ASP A 244 -5.79 25.23 8.93
CA ASP A 244 -4.39 25.50 9.25
C ASP A 244 -3.47 24.98 8.14
N GLU A 245 -2.93 25.88 7.33
CA GLU A 245 -2.03 25.54 6.23
C GLU A 245 -0.74 24.84 6.65
N SER A 246 -0.33 24.92 7.93
CA SER A 246 0.86 24.20 8.40
C SER A 246 0.68 22.68 8.27
N LYS A 247 -0.55 22.19 8.43
CA LYS A 247 -0.93 20.78 8.25
C LYS A 247 -0.72 20.28 6.82
N PHE A 248 -0.78 21.17 5.82
CA PHE A 248 -0.43 20.79 4.45
C PHE A 248 1.06 20.52 4.30
N ALA A 249 1.93 21.30 4.97
CA ALA A 249 3.36 21.07 4.92
C ALA A 249 3.72 19.74 5.62
N GLU A 250 3.12 19.47 6.77
CA GLU A 250 3.30 18.20 7.51
C GLU A 250 2.87 16.98 6.68
N ALA A 251 1.73 17.09 5.98
CA ALA A 251 1.23 16.06 5.08
C ALA A 251 2.02 15.95 3.76
N GLY A 252 3.06 16.76 3.55
CA GLY A 252 3.83 16.80 2.29
C GLY A 252 3.02 17.31 1.10
N LEU A 253 1.91 18.00 1.35
CA LEU A 253 1.05 18.62 0.35
C LEU A 253 1.50 20.03 -0.02
N LYS A 254 2.31 20.70 0.81
CA LYS A 254 2.90 22.03 0.57
C LYS A 254 4.43 21.95 0.58
N ASN A 255 5.10 22.82 -0.18
CA ASN A 255 6.56 22.89 -0.33
C ASN A 255 7.21 21.56 -0.79
N ASN A 256 6.47 20.78 -1.58
CA ASN A 256 6.91 19.49 -2.09
C ASN A 256 6.93 19.52 -3.62
N PRO A 257 8.08 19.79 -4.26
CA PRO A 257 8.19 19.87 -5.71
C PRO A 257 8.01 18.50 -6.40
N ASP A 258 8.12 17.41 -5.65
CA ASP A 258 7.97 16.05 -6.15
C ASP A 258 6.53 15.53 -6.04
N LEU A 259 5.60 16.28 -5.44
CA LEU A 259 4.19 15.88 -5.36
C LEU A 259 3.61 15.77 -6.78
N ARG A 260 2.95 14.64 -7.08
CA ARG A 260 2.36 14.37 -8.41
C ARG A 260 0.90 13.96 -8.33
N VAL A 261 0.52 13.16 -7.34
CA VAL A 261 -0.87 12.68 -7.19
C VAL A 261 -1.31 12.79 -5.74
N VAL A 262 -2.55 13.21 -5.53
CA VAL A 262 -3.25 13.15 -4.25
C VAL A 262 -4.55 12.40 -4.45
N LEU A 263 -4.67 11.24 -3.78
CA LEU A 263 -5.95 10.56 -3.64
C LEU A 263 -6.65 11.13 -2.41
N LEU A 264 -7.83 11.72 -2.58
CA LEU A 264 -8.54 12.49 -1.56
C LEU A 264 -9.93 11.91 -1.28
N PHE A 265 -10.20 11.60 -0.02
CA PHE A 265 -11.45 10.96 0.41
C PHE A 265 -12.15 11.79 1.49
N GLY A 266 -13.30 12.37 1.15
CA GLY A 266 -14.14 13.09 2.09
C GLY A 266 -15.04 12.12 2.87
N TYR A 267 -15.21 12.31 4.18
CA TYR A 267 -16.12 11.50 5.00
C TYR A 267 -17.05 12.39 5.82
N ASN A 268 -18.24 11.87 6.15
CA ASN A 268 -19.31 12.62 6.81
C ASN A 268 -19.65 13.96 6.10
N SER A 269 -19.67 13.94 4.76
CA SER A 269 -19.88 15.13 3.92
C SER A 269 -21.30 15.72 4.00
N TRP A 270 -22.26 14.95 4.48
CA TRP A 270 -23.62 15.39 4.78
C TRP A 270 -23.70 16.39 5.95
N LYS A 271 -22.63 16.54 6.74
CA LYS A 271 -22.60 17.46 7.89
C LYS A 271 -22.48 18.91 7.46
N SER A 272 -23.07 19.79 8.27
CA SER A 272 -23.08 21.23 8.01
C SER A 272 -21.66 21.79 7.82
N GLY A 273 -21.47 22.49 6.70
CA GLY A 273 -20.21 23.12 6.30
C GLY A 273 -19.08 22.14 5.99
N ALA A 274 -19.37 20.85 5.73
CA ALA A 274 -18.37 19.90 5.24
C ALA A 274 -17.92 20.27 3.82
N THR A 275 -18.85 20.66 2.94
CA THR A 275 -18.54 21.14 1.57
C THR A 275 -17.57 22.33 1.60
N ARG A 276 -17.82 23.31 2.46
CA ARG A 276 -16.92 24.46 2.64
C ARG A 276 -15.52 24.03 3.09
N PHE A 277 -15.44 23.09 4.04
CA PHE A 277 -14.16 22.55 4.51
C PHE A 277 -13.42 21.79 3.40
N LEU A 278 -14.15 21.00 2.60
CA LEU A 278 -13.59 20.31 1.45
C LEU A 278 -13.02 21.29 0.43
N HIS A 279 -13.72 22.38 0.10
CA HIS A 279 -13.20 23.43 -0.78
C HIS A 279 -11.94 24.11 -0.21
N GLN A 280 -11.82 24.29 1.11
CA GLN A 280 -10.60 24.83 1.73
C GLN A 280 -9.38 23.93 1.50
N ILE A 281 -9.59 22.63 1.28
CA ILE A 281 -8.52 21.67 1.00
C ILE A 281 -8.29 21.52 -0.50
N VAL A 282 -9.37 21.42 -1.27
CA VAL A 282 -9.34 21.15 -2.72
C VAL A 282 -8.79 22.35 -3.49
N ASN A 283 -9.21 23.58 -3.17
CA ASN A 283 -8.85 24.76 -3.95
C ASN A 283 -7.32 25.01 -3.97
N PRO A 284 -6.58 24.96 -2.84
CA PRO A 284 -5.12 25.12 -2.85
C PRO A 284 -4.38 23.97 -3.55
N LEU A 285 -4.97 22.78 -3.60
CA LEU A 285 -4.40 21.64 -4.33
C LEU A 285 -4.65 21.75 -5.84
N ASN A 286 -5.80 22.29 -6.23
CA ASN A 286 -6.19 22.48 -7.63
C ASN A 286 -5.23 23.43 -8.37
N GLU A 287 -4.72 24.45 -7.66
CA GLU A 287 -3.75 25.40 -8.20
C GLU A 287 -2.42 24.72 -8.58
N LYS A 288 -2.10 23.56 -7.99
CA LYS A 288 -0.84 22.85 -8.21
C LYS A 288 -0.89 21.95 -9.44
N SER A 289 0.26 21.78 -10.07
CA SER A 289 0.46 20.90 -11.23
C SER A 289 0.48 19.42 -10.84
N ILE A 290 -0.61 18.94 -10.24
CA ILE A 290 -0.80 17.59 -9.70
C ILE A 290 -2.15 17.02 -10.14
N ILE A 291 -2.29 15.71 -10.07
CA ILE A 291 -3.59 15.03 -10.11
C ILE A 291 -4.23 15.06 -8.72
N LEU A 292 -5.48 15.48 -8.67
CA LEU A 292 -6.36 15.30 -7.51
C LEU A 292 -7.49 14.37 -7.94
N ALA A 293 -7.62 13.22 -7.29
CA ALA A 293 -8.64 12.23 -7.61
C ALA A 293 -9.22 11.60 -6.33
N GLY A 294 -10.48 11.17 -6.35
CA GLY A 294 -11.09 10.46 -5.23
C GLY A 294 -12.59 10.68 -5.17
N GLY A 295 -13.13 10.75 -3.96
CA GLY A 295 -14.57 10.86 -3.78
C GLY A 295 -15.02 10.90 -2.32
N GLN A 296 -16.33 10.97 -2.14
CA GLN A 296 -16.97 10.97 -0.83
C GLN A 296 -17.28 9.53 -0.40
N VAL A 297 -16.67 9.11 0.71
CA VAL A 297 -16.82 7.78 1.30
C VAL A 297 -17.74 7.85 2.52
N GLU A 298 -18.29 6.72 2.96
CA GLU A 298 -19.14 6.70 4.16
C GLU A 298 -18.33 6.98 5.42
N SER A 299 -17.22 6.26 5.59
CA SER A 299 -16.34 6.42 6.74
C SER A 299 -14.93 5.94 6.43
N PHE A 300 -13.99 6.28 7.30
CA PHE A 300 -12.65 5.71 7.33
C PHE A 300 -12.48 4.90 8.61
N THR A 301 -11.63 3.88 8.58
CA THR A 301 -11.50 2.90 9.66
C THR A 301 -10.12 2.80 10.29
N SER A 302 -9.06 3.13 9.55
CA SER A 302 -7.67 3.06 10.01
C SER A 302 -6.89 4.30 9.59
N LEU A 303 -6.11 4.83 10.54
CA LEU A 303 -5.01 5.76 10.36
C LEU A 303 -3.97 5.38 11.42
N THR A 304 -2.97 4.58 11.08
CA THR A 304 -1.98 4.13 12.08
C THR A 304 -1.17 5.29 12.67
N SER A 305 -1.59 5.85 13.81
CA SER A 305 -0.86 5.93 15.09
C SER A 305 -1.40 7.06 16.01
N GLU A 306 -1.71 6.67 17.25
CA GLU A 306 -1.79 7.51 18.47
C GLU A 306 -2.68 8.76 18.48
N ASN A 307 -3.96 8.61 18.15
CA ASN A 307 -4.97 9.48 18.76
C ASN A 307 -6.24 8.71 19.09
N ASN A 308 -6.17 7.99 20.22
CA ASN A 308 -7.29 7.24 20.83
C ASN A 308 -8.53 8.09 21.18
N ASN A 309 -8.57 9.38 20.86
CA ASN A 309 -9.63 10.31 21.28
C ASN A 309 -10.41 10.97 20.13
N ALA A 310 -10.06 10.77 18.86
CA ALA A 310 -10.84 11.33 17.76
C ALA A 310 -11.91 10.34 17.29
N GLN A 311 -13.00 10.21 18.06
CA GLN A 311 -14.19 9.51 17.57
C GLN A 311 -14.69 10.20 16.29
N PRO A 312 -14.89 9.48 15.16
CA PRO A 312 -15.49 10.04 13.95
C PRO A 312 -17.00 10.28 14.05
N GLY A 313 -17.61 10.08 15.22
CA GLY A 313 -19.07 10.15 15.39
C GLY A 313 -19.64 11.49 14.94
N ASP A 314 -18.97 12.60 15.29
CA ASP A 314 -19.48 13.95 15.03
C ASP A 314 -18.63 14.84 14.11
N ALA A 315 -17.35 14.56 13.88
CA ALA A 315 -16.54 15.39 12.97
C ALA A 315 -16.65 14.96 11.49
N CYS A 316 -16.67 15.92 10.56
CA CYS A 316 -16.40 15.66 9.15
C CYS A 316 -14.93 15.95 8.83
N GLY A 317 -14.45 15.45 7.70
CA GLY A 317 -13.06 15.67 7.33
C GLY A 317 -12.67 15.00 6.04
N VAL A 318 -11.36 14.96 5.82
CA VAL A 318 -10.72 14.42 4.62
C VAL A 318 -9.55 13.55 5.03
N VAL A 319 -9.42 12.39 4.41
CA VAL A 319 -8.24 11.51 4.49
C VAL A 319 -7.71 11.27 3.09
N GLY A 320 -6.46 10.83 2.97
CA GLY A 320 -5.92 10.59 1.63
C GLY A 320 -4.51 10.03 1.59
N LEU A 321 -4.04 9.85 0.35
CA LEU A 321 -2.69 9.41 0.02
C LEU A 321 -2.02 10.43 -0.89
N ALA A 322 -0.85 10.91 -0.49
CA ALA A 322 0.01 11.75 -1.30
C ALA A 322 1.11 10.89 -1.93
N PHE A 323 1.23 10.93 -3.26
CA PHE A 323 2.26 10.27 -4.04
C PHE A 323 3.25 11.32 -4.55
N SER A 324 4.50 11.20 -4.11
CA SER A 324 5.58 12.09 -4.51
C SER A 324 6.72 11.31 -5.15
N GLY A 325 7.22 11.81 -6.27
CA GLY A 325 8.35 11.22 -6.98
C GLY A 325 8.45 11.76 -8.41
N PRO A 326 9.64 12.12 -8.90
CA PRO A 326 9.79 12.70 -10.24
C PRO A 326 9.47 11.72 -11.37
N GLN A 327 9.51 10.41 -11.11
CA GLN A 327 9.19 9.35 -12.08
C GLN A 327 7.69 9.04 -12.19
N ILE A 328 6.86 9.63 -11.32
CA ILE A 328 5.42 9.36 -11.33
C ILE A 328 4.80 10.08 -12.51
N GLN A 329 4.02 9.32 -13.28
CA GLN A 329 3.18 9.85 -14.35
C GLN A 329 1.74 9.48 -14.05
N SER A 330 0.81 10.35 -14.38
CA SER A 330 -0.59 10.13 -14.05
C SER A 330 -1.50 10.90 -14.99
N ALA A 331 -2.67 10.36 -15.24
CA ALA A 331 -3.70 10.99 -16.04
C ALA A 331 -5.07 10.70 -15.46
N THR A 332 -5.98 11.65 -15.59
CA THR A 332 -7.37 11.53 -15.19
C THR A 332 -8.28 11.93 -16.33
N VAL A 333 -9.41 11.26 -16.43
CA VAL A 333 -10.53 11.65 -17.28
C VAL A 333 -11.81 11.62 -16.45
N LEU A 334 -12.60 12.67 -16.60
CA LEU A 334 -13.95 12.78 -16.07
C LEU A 334 -14.93 12.23 -17.12
N LEU A 335 -15.77 11.32 -16.66
CA LEU A 335 -16.93 10.83 -17.39
C LEU A 335 -18.12 11.53 -16.77
N ASP A 336 -18.66 12.53 -17.45
CA ASP A 336 -19.82 13.29 -16.99
C ASP A 336 -21.12 12.47 -17.03
N GLN A 337 -22.24 13.11 -16.68
CA GLN A 337 -23.58 12.52 -16.69
C GLN A 337 -24.10 12.13 -18.08
N ASP A 338 -23.51 12.67 -19.16
CA ASP A 338 -23.94 12.43 -20.55
C ASP A 338 -23.33 11.14 -21.11
N VAL A 339 -22.33 10.56 -20.43
CA VAL A 339 -21.81 9.23 -20.73
C VAL A 339 -22.86 8.17 -20.35
N ALA A 340 -23.64 7.75 -21.34
CA ALA A 340 -24.82 6.89 -21.16
C ALA A 340 -24.70 5.50 -21.83
N ASP A 341 -23.65 5.28 -22.63
CA ASP A 341 -23.47 4.03 -23.37
C ASP A 341 -22.00 3.63 -23.55
N GLU A 342 -21.80 2.45 -24.10
CA GLU A 342 -20.47 1.88 -24.32
C GLU A 342 -19.61 2.75 -25.24
N ARG A 343 -20.20 3.37 -26.26
CA ARG A 343 -19.46 4.20 -27.22
C ARG A 343 -18.92 5.47 -26.56
N THR A 344 -19.75 6.13 -25.76
CA THR A 344 -19.37 7.34 -25.01
C THR A 344 -18.38 7.02 -23.90
N ALA A 345 -18.53 5.89 -23.21
CA ALA A 345 -17.55 5.41 -22.22
C ALA A 345 -16.18 5.09 -22.86
N GLU A 346 -16.18 4.41 -24.01
CA GLU A 346 -14.96 4.12 -24.78
C GLU A 346 -14.29 5.39 -25.30
N ALA A 347 -15.05 6.40 -25.73
CA ALA A 347 -14.50 7.69 -26.14
C ALA A 347 -13.76 8.38 -24.98
N ALA A 348 -14.29 8.30 -23.75
CA ALA A 348 -13.59 8.79 -22.56
C ALA A 348 -12.31 7.98 -22.27
N MET A 349 -12.34 6.65 -22.42
CA MET A 349 -11.13 5.83 -22.26
C MET A 349 -10.08 6.10 -23.34
N GLN A 350 -10.50 6.43 -24.55
CA GLN A 350 -9.61 6.84 -25.62
C GLN A 350 -8.91 8.16 -25.30
N ARG A 351 -9.62 9.14 -24.70
CA ARG A 351 -9.00 10.37 -24.17
C ARG A 351 -7.93 10.05 -23.12
N LEU A 352 -8.24 9.17 -22.18
CA LEU A 352 -7.27 8.72 -21.17
C LEU A 352 -6.07 8.00 -21.79
N LYS A 353 -6.30 7.18 -22.83
CA LYS A 353 -5.23 6.46 -23.53
C LYS A 353 -4.29 7.41 -24.28
N ALA A 354 -4.81 8.53 -24.79
CA ALA A 354 -4.01 9.55 -25.46
C ALA A 354 -2.95 10.20 -24.55
N ALA A 355 -3.08 10.09 -23.22
CA ALA A 355 -2.06 10.52 -22.27
C ALA A 355 -0.76 9.69 -22.35
N ASN A 356 -0.77 8.55 -23.04
CA ASN A 356 0.39 7.69 -23.29
C ASN A 356 1.13 7.26 -22.01
N ILE A 357 0.37 7.00 -20.93
CA ILE A 357 0.91 6.47 -19.68
C ILE A 357 1.29 4.98 -19.86
N PRO A 358 2.50 4.55 -19.48
CA PRO A 358 2.89 3.15 -19.57
C PRO A 358 1.95 2.24 -18.76
N GLU A 359 1.67 1.02 -19.21
CA GLU A 359 0.78 0.10 -18.47
C GLU A 359 1.52 -0.69 -17.36
N ARG A 360 2.80 -0.98 -17.56
CA ARG A 360 3.60 -1.70 -16.56
C ARG A 360 3.86 -0.79 -15.35
N ASN A 361 3.68 -1.34 -14.15
CA ASN A 361 3.77 -0.59 -12.88
C ASN A 361 2.75 0.57 -12.76
N THR A 362 1.60 0.42 -13.42
CA THR A 362 0.51 1.38 -13.37
C THR A 362 -0.70 0.75 -12.69
N ILE A 363 -1.43 1.58 -11.96
CA ILE A 363 -2.67 1.21 -11.28
C ILE A 363 -3.76 2.15 -11.78
N GLY A 364 -4.90 1.58 -12.16
CA GLY A 364 -6.12 2.32 -12.46
C GLY A 364 -6.94 2.53 -11.21
N PHE A 365 -7.51 3.72 -11.05
CA PHE A 365 -8.55 4.01 -10.08
C PHE A 365 -9.84 4.46 -10.75
N MET A 366 -10.98 3.96 -10.28
CA MET A 366 -12.33 4.35 -10.70
C MET A 366 -13.11 4.83 -9.47
N PHE A 367 -13.43 6.12 -9.42
CA PHE A 367 -14.28 6.69 -8.37
C PHE A 367 -15.59 7.12 -9.00
N ALA A 368 -16.65 6.34 -8.78
CA ALA A 368 -17.94 6.52 -9.43
C ALA A 368 -19.01 6.97 -8.44
N CYS A 369 -19.98 7.75 -8.90
CA CYS A 369 -21.15 8.07 -8.10
C CYS A 369 -22.03 6.84 -7.89
N VAL A 370 -22.67 6.74 -6.73
CA VAL A 370 -23.76 5.77 -6.52
C VAL A 370 -24.94 5.96 -7.49
N GLY A 371 -25.04 7.12 -8.15
CA GLY A 371 -26.01 7.34 -9.23
C GLY A 371 -25.64 6.70 -10.57
N ARG A 372 -24.46 6.06 -10.68
CA ARG A 372 -23.90 5.46 -11.90
C ARG A 372 -24.18 3.95 -11.92
N GLY A 373 -23.45 3.19 -12.73
CA GLY A 373 -23.50 1.73 -12.73
C GLY A 373 -24.76 1.16 -13.37
N TYR A 374 -25.22 0.02 -12.85
CA TYR A 374 -26.23 -0.85 -13.46
C TYR A 374 -27.51 -0.13 -13.87
N ARG A 375 -28.05 0.73 -13.01
CA ARG A 375 -29.31 1.44 -13.29
C ARG A 375 -29.12 2.55 -14.31
N HIS A 376 -28.01 3.31 -14.22
CA HIS A 376 -27.66 4.36 -15.16
C HIS A 376 -27.50 3.79 -16.59
N TYR A 377 -26.86 2.63 -16.70
CA TYR A 377 -26.60 1.97 -17.98
C TYR A 377 -27.69 0.98 -18.41
N LYS A 378 -28.95 1.25 -18.08
CA LYS A 378 -30.11 0.46 -18.54
C LYS A 378 -29.92 -1.04 -18.33
N THR A 379 -29.51 -1.43 -17.13
CA THR A 379 -29.25 -2.82 -16.70
C THR A 379 -27.98 -3.49 -17.27
N LYS A 380 -27.07 -2.75 -17.91
CA LYS A 380 -25.74 -3.25 -18.24
C LYS A 380 -24.80 -3.04 -17.06
N ARG A 381 -24.31 -4.14 -16.49
CA ARG A 381 -23.27 -4.10 -15.44
C ARG A 381 -21.91 -3.82 -16.04
N ASN A 382 -20.99 -3.33 -15.20
CA ASN A 382 -19.57 -3.26 -15.50
C ASN A 382 -19.20 -2.38 -16.72
N MET A 383 -20.05 -1.42 -17.10
CA MET A 383 -19.90 -0.72 -18.37
C MET A 383 -18.58 0.07 -18.45
N GLU A 384 -18.25 0.84 -17.41
CA GLU A 384 -17.07 1.70 -17.43
C GLU A 384 -15.80 0.89 -17.18
N ALA A 385 -15.86 -0.11 -16.31
CA ALA A 385 -14.76 -1.03 -16.06
C ALA A 385 -14.44 -1.91 -17.29
N ASP A 386 -15.44 -2.34 -18.05
CA ASP A 386 -15.27 -3.05 -19.32
C ASP A 386 -14.65 -2.14 -20.38
N ALA A 387 -15.14 -0.90 -20.51
CA ALA A 387 -14.55 0.10 -21.40
C ALA A 387 -13.08 0.34 -21.04
N PHE A 388 -12.77 0.54 -19.75
CA PHE A 388 -11.39 0.70 -19.28
C PHE A 388 -10.51 -0.48 -19.71
N ARG A 389 -10.98 -1.72 -19.50
CA ARG A 389 -10.22 -2.92 -19.83
C ARG A 389 -9.90 -3.02 -21.32
N LYS A 390 -10.80 -2.61 -22.22
CA LYS A 390 -10.52 -2.62 -23.67
C LYS A 390 -9.28 -1.79 -24.03
N PHE A 391 -9.06 -0.66 -23.36
CA PHE A 391 -7.94 0.25 -23.63
C PHE A 391 -6.69 -0.03 -22.77
N PHE A 392 -6.86 -0.66 -21.61
CA PHE A 392 -5.78 -0.94 -20.65
C PHE A 392 -5.78 -2.42 -20.20
N PRO A 393 -5.40 -3.35 -21.09
CA PRO A 393 -5.49 -4.80 -20.85
C PRO A 393 -4.61 -5.32 -19.71
N ASN A 394 -3.54 -4.60 -19.36
CA ASN A 394 -2.58 -5.04 -18.33
C ASN A 394 -2.61 -4.18 -17.07
N VAL A 395 -3.52 -3.21 -16.99
CA VAL A 395 -3.63 -2.32 -15.83
C VAL A 395 -4.76 -2.85 -14.94
N PRO A 396 -4.47 -3.16 -13.65
CA PRO A 396 -5.51 -3.49 -12.71
C PRO A 396 -6.25 -2.21 -12.30
N LEU A 397 -7.58 -2.31 -12.24
CA LEU A 397 -8.51 -1.24 -11.85
C LEU A 397 -9.04 -1.48 -10.44
N PHE A 398 -9.05 -0.44 -9.61
CA PHE A 398 -9.58 -0.45 -8.23
C PHE A 398 -10.38 0.81 -7.95
N GLY A 399 -11.21 0.81 -6.92
CA GLY A 399 -11.92 2.01 -6.51
C GLY A 399 -13.28 1.68 -5.92
N PHE A 400 -14.23 2.58 -6.05
CA PHE A 400 -15.50 2.44 -5.35
C PHE A 400 -16.62 3.26 -5.99
N PHE A 401 -17.85 2.91 -5.60
CA PHE A 401 -19.02 3.75 -5.73
C PHE A 401 -19.19 4.59 -4.46
N GLY A 402 -19.37 5.91 -4.58
CA GLY A 402 -19.41 6.87 -3.48
C GLY A 402 -20.45 7.98 -3.66
N HIS A 403 -20.53 8.88 -2.69
CA HIS A 403 -21.56 9.95 -2.65
C HIS A 403 -21.16 11.24 -3.39
N GLY A 404 -20.27 11.13 -4.36
CA GLY A 404 -19.68 12.26 -5.07
C GLY A 404 -18.21 12.02 -5.37
N GLU A 405 -17.76 12.66 -6.43
CA GLU A 405 -16.46 12.39 -7.05
C GLU A 405 -15.57 13.61 -6.89
N ILE A 406 -14.25 13.37 -6.82
CA ILE A 406 -13.25 14.42 -6.76
C ILE A 406 -12.28 14.22 -7.94
N GLY A 407 -12.13 15.22 -8.80
CA GLY A 407 -11.13 15.23 -9.89
C GLY A 407 -11.68 15.72 -11.22
N CYS A 408 -10.79 16.01 -12.17
CA CYS A 408 -11.13 16.53 -13.50
C CYS A 408 -10.25 15.90 -14.58
N ASP A 409 -10.46 16.28 -15.84
CA ASP A 409 -9.54 15.97 -16.94
C ASP A 409 -8.17 16.62 -16.69
N ARG A 410 -7.13 15.79 -16.57
CA ARG A 410 -5.77 16.29 -16.34
C ARG A 410 -4.72 15.25 -16.70
N ILE A 411 -3.60 15.69 -17.27
CA ILE A 411 -2.43 14.85 -17.52
C ILE A 411 -1.23 15.48 -16.82
N VAL A 412 -0.56 14.69 -15.98
CA VAL A 412 0.68 15.09 -15.29
C VAL A 412 1.74 14.07 -15.63
N THR A 413 2.68 14.45 -16.50
CA THR A 413 3.87 13.67 -16.79
C THR A 413 5.09 14.41 -16.26
N GLY A 414 6.22 13.71 -16.07
CA GLY A 414 7.48 14.36 -15.66
C GLY A 414 7.96 15.47 -16.61
N ASN A 415 7.40 15.53 -17.83
CA ASN A 415 7.80 16.47 -18.88
C ASN A 415 6.85 17.66 -19.02
N PHE A 416 5.57 17.52 -18.69
CA PHE A 416 4.56 18.55 -18.85
C PHE A 416 3.29 18.26 -18.02
N VAL A 417 2.50 19.30 -17.77
CA VAL A 417 1.14 19.19 -17.25
C VAL A 417 0.18 19.76 -18.27
N LEU A 418 -0.80 18.96 -18.71
CA LEU A 418 -1.91 19.41 -19.53
C LEU A 418 -3.14 19.53 -18.64
N ARG A 419 -3.76 20.70 -18.70
CA ARG A 419 -5.08 20.99 -18.14
C ARG A 419 -5.99 21.40 -19.29
N GLU A 420 -7.28 21.16 -19.13
CA GLU A 420 -8.26 21.69 -20.07
C GLU A 420 -8.23 23.23 -19.98
N CYS A 421 -8.05 23.92 -21.12
CA CYS A 421 -7.94 25.37 -21.16
C CYS A 421 -9.34 25.98 -21.04
N ASN A 422 -9.84 26.13 -19.82
CA ASN A 422 -11.00 26.97 -19.52
C ASN A 422 -10.53 28.17 -18.70
N ASP A 423 -11.02 29.38 -19.00
CA ASP A 423 -10.72 30.61 -18.25
C ASP A 423 -11.22 30.57 -16.78
N ILE A 424 -11.94 29.51 -16.41
CA ILE A 424 -12.54 29.25 -15.10
C ILE A 424 -11.73 28.11 -14.44
N LYS A 425 -11.40 28.25 -13.15
CA LYS A 425 -10.75 27.18 -12.37
C LYS A 425 -11.52 25.86 -12.53
N ASP A 426 -10.82 24.76 -12.81
CA ASP A 426 -11.42 23.42 -12.91
C ASP A 426 -12.33 23.16 -11.70
N ASP A 427 -13.61 22.88 -11.95
CA ASP A 427 -14.47 22.31 -10.92
C ASP A 427 -13.98 20.89 -10.66
N LEU A 428 -13.75 20.58 -9.39
CA LEU A 428 -13.20 19.28 -8.98
C LEU A 428 -14.21 18.48 -8.18
N LEU A 429 -15.37 19.03 -7.82
CA LEU A 429 -16.37 18.34 -7.00
C LEU A 429 -17.57 18.02 -7.86
N HIS A 430 -17.87 16.74 -8.02
CA HIS A 430 -18.91 16.30 -8.93
C HIS A 430 -19.89 15.34 -8.24
N GLY A 431 -21.04 15.19 -8.88
CA GLY A 431 -22.02 14.13 -8.60
C GLY A 431 -22.58 13.61 -9.91
N TYR A 432 -23.04 12.36 -9.92
CA TYR A 432 -23.44 11.65 -11.14
C TYR A 432 -22.32 11.50 -12.18
N THR A 433 -21.06 11.53 -11.73
CA THR A 433 -19.89 11.32 -12.60
C THR A 433 -19.04 10.13 -12.13
N THR A 434 -17.98 9.84 -12.89
CA THR A 434 -16.88 8.94 -12.51
C THR A 434 -15.61 9.62 -12.94
N VAL A 435 -14.60 9.62 -12.07
CA VAL A 435 -13.24 9.97 -12.47
C VAL A 435 -12.40 8.71 -12.57
N MET A 436 -11.88 8.49 -13.77
CA MET A 436 -10.96 7.39 -14.09
C MET A 436 -9.53 7.93 -14.02
N THR A 437 -8.68 7.29 -13.23
CA THR A 437 -7.32 7.77 -12.92
C THR A 437 -6.29 6.69 -13.23
N LEU A 438 -5.17 7.05 -13.84
CA LEU A 438 -3.99 6.21 -13.94
C LEU A 438 -2.87 6.78 -13.07
N ILE A 439 -2.21 5.92 -12.30
CA ILE A 439 -1.00 6.26 -11.55
C ILE A 439 0.12 5.29 -11.93
N HIS A 440 1.09 5.77 -12.70
CA HIS A 440 2.32 5.06 -13.03
C HIS A 440 3.39 5.37 -11.99
N LEU A 441 3.93 4.33 -11.35
CA LEU A 441 4.87 4.47 -10.23
C LEU A 441 6.35 4.49 -10.67
N GLY A 442 6.61 4.52 -11.98
CA GLY A 442 7.94 4.46 -12.56
C GLY A 442 8.39 3.03 -12.87
N SER A 443 9.49 2.92 -13.62
CA SER A 443 10.13 1.64 -13.93
C SER A 443 10.81 1.07 -12.69
N ALA A 444 10.55 -0.21 -12.38
CA ALA A 444 11.37 -0.95 -11.43
C ALA A 444 12.75 -1.16 -12.07
N LYS A 445 13.82 -0.71 -11.40
CA LYS A 445 15.19 -0.94 -11.84
C LYS A 445 15.62 -2.39 -11.64
#